data_AF-A0A9D9WBE7-F1
#
_entry.id   AF-A0A9D9WBE7-F1
#
_cell.length_a   1.000
_cell.length_b   1.000
_cell.length_c   1.000
_cell.angle_alpha   90.00
_cell.angle_beta   90.00
_cell.angle_gamma   90.00
#
_symmetry.space_group_name_H-M   'P 1'
#
loop_
_entity.id
_entity.type
_entity.pdbx_description
1 polymer ?
#
loop_
_entity_poly.entity_id
_entity_poly.type
_entity_poly.pdbx_seq_one_letter_code
_entity_poly.pdbx_strand_id
1 'polypeptide(L)' 'MGWTPEAPPSVKEWVLTLIILMIPLVNLVMMFVWGFGSGPKWRANFCKANLLIMAVCLILYLAFIVVFGGMMIANQAS' A
#
# COMPACT_ATOMS: atom_id res chain seq x y z
N MET A 1 -14.72 -14.75 28.76
CA MET A 1 -14.43 -13.75 27.72
C MET A 1 -12.94 -13.77 27.47
N GLY A 2 -12.48 -14.51 26.46
CA GLY A 2 -11.05 -14.72 26.23
C GLY A 2 -10.47 -13.61 25.36
N TRP A 3 -9.82 -12.63 25.97
CA TRP A 3 -8.91 -11.73 25.26
C TRP A 3 -7.61 -12.50 24.97
N THR A 4 -7.65 -13.43 24.02
CA THR A 4 -6.43 -14.03 23.49
C THR A 4 -5.91 -13.10 22.40
N PRO A 5 -4.86 -12.31 22.64
CA PRO A 5 -4.24 -11.52 21.59
C PRO A 5 -3.85 -12.45 20.44
N GLU A 6 -4.04 -11.96 19.22
CA GLU A 6 -3.62 -12.70 18.03
C GLU A 6 -2.10 -12.89 18.09
N ALA A 7 -1.63 -14.11 17.85
CA ALA A 7 -0.20 -14.39 17.86
C ALA A 7 0.50 -13.52 16.80
N PRO A 8 1.68 -12.97 17.11
CA PRO A 8 2.44 -12.23 16.12
C PRO A 8 2.82 -13.15 14.94
N PRO A 9 2.85 -12.62 13.71
CA PRO A 9 3.28 -13.40 12.55
C PRO A 9 4.71 -13.92 12.69
N SER A 10 4.90 -15.17 12.32
CA SER A 10 6.23 -15.78 12.19
C SER A 10 6.99 -15.21 10.99
N VAL A 11 8.32 -15.40 10.96
CA VAL A 11 9.17 -14.99 9.81
C VAL A 11 8.70 -15.64 8.52
N LYS A 12 8.28 -16.92 8.56
CA LYS A 12 7.78 -17.65 7.39
C LYS A 12 6.52 -16.97 6.81
N GLU A 13 5.62 -16.50 7.65
CA GLU A 13 4.40 -15.83 7.20
C GLU A 13 4.68 -14.46 6.60
N TRP A 14 5.65 -13.72 7.15
CA TRP A 14 6.14 -12.48 6.55
C TRP A 14 6.76 -12.73 5.18
N VAL A 15 7.66 -13.72 5.07
CA VAL A 15 8.30 -14.08 3.80
C VAL A 15 7.26 -14.44 2.74
N LEU A 16 6.26 -15.28 3.08
CA LEU A 16 5.20 -15.64 2.14
C LEU A 16 4.38 -14.42 1.71
N THR A 17 4.05 -13.54 2.66
CA THR A 17 3.31 -12.30 2.39
C THR A 17 4.11 -11.43 1.42
N LEU A 18 5.39 -11.20 1.69
CA LEU A 18 6.26 -10.37 0.85
C LEU A 18 6.46 -10.96 -0.56
N ILE A 19 6.62 -12.28 -0.70
CA ILE A 19 6.76 -12.95 -2.01
C ILE A 19 5.51 -12.72 -2.87
N ILE A 20 4.31 -12.84 -2.29
CA ILE A 20 3.05 -12.59 -3.02
C ILE A 20 2.98 -11.13 -3.47
N LEU A 21 3.42 -10.20 -2.63
CA LEU A 21 3.43 -8.77 -2.92
C LEU A 21 4.55 -8.33 -3.89
N MET A 22 5.53 -9.19 -4.21
CA MET A 22 6.54 -8.85 -5.22
C MET A 22 5.96 -8.88 -6.65
N ILE A 23 4.87 -9.61 -6.87
CA ILE A 23 4.22 -9.67 -8.19
C ILE A 23 3.32 -8.45 -8.33
N PRO A 24 3.56 -7.50 -9.26
CA PRO A 24 2.92 -6.18 -9.22
C PRO A 24 1.39 -6.19 -9.26
N LEU A 25 0.80 -6.98 -10.17
CA LEU A 25 -0.66 -7.08 -10.30
C LEU A 25 -1.30 -7.81 -9.12
N VAL A 26 -0.65 -8.89 -8.66
CA VAL A 26 -1.13 -9.67 -7.51
C VAL A 26 -1.03 -8.85 -6.24
N ASN A 27 0.02 -8.06 -6.06
CA ASN A 27 0.19 -7.15 -4.93
C ASN A 27 -1.03 -6.23 -4.79
N LEU A 28 -1.38 -5.53 -5.86
CA LEU A 28 -2.50 -4.59 -5.85
C LEU A 28 -3.81 -5.30 -5.48
N VAL A 29 -4.14 -6.43 -6.13
CA VAL A 29 -5.37 -7.18 -5.84
C VAL A 29 -5.35 -7.73 -4.40
N MET A 30 -4.24 -8.34 -3.98
CA MET A 30 -4.12 -8.97 -2.67
C MET A 30 -4.18 -7.95 -1.53
N MET A 31 -3.77 -6.71 -1.74
CA MET A 31 -3.98 -5.63 -0.77
C MET A 31 -5.45 -5.35 -0.49
N PHE A 32 -6.32 -5.42 -1.51
CA PHE A 32 -7.77 -5.30 -1.28
C PHE A 32 -8.36 -6.58 -0.67
N VAL A 33 -7.96 -7.76 -1.19
CA VAL A 33 -8.46 -9.06 -0.69
C VAL A 33 -8.11 -9.25 0.79
N TRP A 34 -6.87 -8.98 1.19
CA TRP A 34 -6.44 -9.11 2.59
C TRP A 34 -6.80 -7.90 3.44
N GLY A 35 -6.84 -6.71 2.86
CA GLY A 35 -7.20 -5.49 3.58
C GLY A 35 -8.67 -5.44 3.99
N PHE A 36 -9.57 -6.00 3.17
CA PHE A 36 -11.02 -5.93 3.40
C PHE A 36 -11.69 -7.30 3.55
N GLY A 37 -10.97 -8.39 3.35
CA GLY A 37 -11.47 -9.75 3.54
C GLY A 37 -11.33 -10.28 4.97
N SER A 38 -11.72 -11.53 5.15
CA SER A 38 -11.54 -12.28 6.40
C SER A 38 -10.11 -12.82 6.52
N GLY A 39 -9.46 -12.63 7.66
CA GLY A 39 -8.13 -13.16 7.91
C GLY A 39 -7.47 -12.59 9.17
N PRO A 40 -6.17 -12.86 9.35
CA PRO A 40 -5.37 -12.34 10.45
C PRO A 40 -5.40 -10.81 10.49
N LYS A 41 -5.65 -10.19 11.65
CA LYS A 41 -5.77 -8.73 11.77
C LYS A 41 -4.46 -8.03 11.41
N TRP A 42 -3.33 -8.64 11.73
CA TRP A 42 -2.00 -8.08 11.42
C TRP A 42 -1.81 -7.89 9.90
N ARG A 43 -2.30 -8.84 9.09
CA ARG A 43 -2.18 -8.79 7.63
C ARG A 43 -3.14 -7.78 7.03
N ALA A 44 -4.38 -7.73 7.53
CA ALA A 44 -5.35 -6.73 7.12
C ALA A 44 -4.87 -5.31 7.42
N ASN A 45 -4.30 -5.08 8.61
CA ASN A 45 -3.76 -3.77 9.00
C ASN A 45 -2.54 -3.38 8.17
N PHE A 46 -1.65 -4.33 7.85
CA PHE A 46 -0.53 -4.08 6.94
C PHE A 46 -1.02 -3.64 5.56
N CYS A 47 -1.99 -4.35 4.97
CA CYS A 47 -2.55 -4.00 3.67
C CYS A 47 -3.25 -2.63 3.68
N LYS A 48 -4.04 -2.32 4.71
CA LYS A 48 -4.69 -1.01 4.87
C LYS A 48 -3.68 0.13 4.99
N ALA A 49 -2.62 -0.07 5.79
CA ALA A 49 -1.55 0.91 5.92
C ALA A 49 -0.85 1.15 4.58
N ASN A 50 -0.55 0.08 3.83
CA ASN A 50 0.09 0.23 2.53
C ASN A 50 -0.81 0.95 1.50
N LEU A 51 -2.11 0.62 1.47
CA LEU A 51 -3.07 1.32 0.60
C LEU A 51 -3.16 2.82 0.95
N LEU A 52 -3.17 3.17 2.24
CA LEU A 52 -3.15 4.55 2.68
C LEU A 52 -1.89 5.28 2.22
N ILE A 53 -0.71 4.66 2.41
CA ILE A 53 0.57 5.24 1.97
C ILE A 53 0.57 5.42 0.44
N MET A 54 0.11 4.42 -0.32
CA MET A 54 0.00 4.53 -1.78
C MET A 54 -0.91 5.69 -2.20
N ALA A 55 -2.06 5.87 -1.54
CA ALA A 55 -2.97 6.98 -1.83
C ALA A 55 -2.31 8.34 -1.56
N VAL A 56 -1.60 8.48 -0.44
CA VAL A 56 -0.86 9.71 -0.11
C VAL A 56 0.26 9.97 -1.13
N CYS A 57 1.05 8.95 -1.46
CA CYS A 57 2.11 9.07 -2.47
C CYS A 57 1.56 9.47 -3.84
N LEU A 58 0.40 8.93 -4.24
CA LEU A 58 -0.27 9.29 -5.49
C LEU A 58 -0.67 10.78 -5.51
N ILE A 59 -1.25 11.28 -4.42
CA ILE A 59 -1.63 12.69 -4.29
C ILE A 59 -0.40 13.59 -4.38
N LEU A 60 0.67 13.27 -3.65
CA LEU A 60 1.92 14.03 -3.68
C LEU A 60 2.57 14.01 -5.07
N TYR A 61 2.54 12.86 -5.75
CA TYR A 61 3.06 12.71 -7.11
C TYR A 61 2.29 13.58 -8.12
N LEU A 62 0.96 13.58 -8.05
CA LEU A 62 0.12 14.44 -8.89
C LEU A 62 0.37 15.93 -8.62
N ALA A 63 0.46 16.32 -7.35
CA ALA A 63 0.79 17.69 -6.97
C ALA A 63 2.17 18.11 -7.51
N PHE A 64 3.16 17.23 -7.42
CA PHE A 64 4.49 17.45 -7.98
C PHE A 64 4.45 17.65 -9.50
N ILE A 65 3.71 16.82 -10.24
CA ILE A 65 3.55 16.97 -11.69
C ILE A 65 2.89 18.31 -12.03
N VAL A 66 1.84 18.71 -11.32
CA VAL A 66 1.13 19.98 -11.61
C VAL A 66 2.05 21.17 -11.40
N VAL A 67 2.77 21.22 -10.27
CA VAL A 67 3.66 22.33 -9.93
C VAL A 67 4.86 22.37 -10.88
N PHE A 68 5.62 21.28 -10.96
CA PHE A 68 6.87 21.26 -11.74
C PHE A 68 6.62 21.13 -13.24
N GLY A 69 5.69 20.29 -13.66
CA GLY A 69 5.30 20.19 -15.07
C GLY A 69 4.70 21.49 -15.60
N GLY A 70 3.86 22.16 -14.81
CA GLY A 70 3.33 23.49 -15.14
C GLY A 70 4.42 24.55 -15.32
N MET A 71 5.39 24.60 -14.40
CA MET A 71 6.54 25.51 -14.52
C MET A 71 7.38 25.24 -15.78
N MET A 72 7.62 23.96 -16.12
CA MET A 72 8.36 23.60 -17.33
C MET A 72 7.64 24.03 -18.60
N ILE A 73 6.32 23.86 -18.66
CA ILE A 73 5.51 24.31 -19.80
C ILE A 73 5.52 25.84 -19.90
N ALA A 74 5.38 26.56 -18.78
CA ALA A 74 5.40 28.01 -18.75
C ALA A 74 6.73 28.59 -19.26
N ASN A 75 7.87 27.98 -18.90
CA ASN A 75 9.20 28.40 -19.36
C ASN A 75 9.46 28.13 -20.85
N GLN A 76 8.67 27.29 -21.52
CA GLN A 76 8.72 27.13 -22.99
C GLN A 76 7.80 28.10 -23.72
N ALA A 77 6.88 28.77 -23.00
CA ALA A 77 5.90 29.70 -23.55
C ALA A 77 6.33 31.18 -23.45
N SER A 78 7.46 31.45 -22.78
CA SER A 78 8.13 32.76 -22.65
C SER A 78 9.39 32.82 -23.49
#